data_AF-A0A4Y2VQM2-F1
#
_entry.id   AF-A0A4Y2VQM2-F1
#
_cell.length_a   1.000
_cell.length_b   1.000
_cell.length_c   1.000
_cell.angle_alpha   90.00
_cell.angle_beta   90.00
_cell.angle_gamma   90.00
#
_symmetry.space_group_name_H-M   'P 1'
#
loop_
_entity.id
_entity.type
_entity.pdbx_description
1 polymer ?
#
loop_
_entity_poly.entity_id
_entity_poly.type
_entity_poly.pdbx_seq_one_letter_code
_entity_poly.pdbx_strand_id
1 'polypeptide(L)'
;MKEEVDVHLGIPERSIKRSLKDTLLAHWQKDWDSREEGVKGLFTRTILFKVSRTRCISNPYDIQVVTNHGLCPHYLRKFNLRDCSCRCGENAEDDIMHFVTKSPIPAHLRRNIKGNSTPLQVFSHPTLRDEMKRILQFVYHNEREIFQENS
;
A
#
# COMPACT_ATOMS: atom_id res chain seq x y z
N MET A 1 51.56 -40.07 -12.62
CA MET A 1 50.65 -39.56 -11.58
C MET A 1 50.51 -38.07 -11.87
N LYS A 2 49.34 -37.58 -12.32
CA LYS A 2 49.14 -36.14 -12.57
C LYS A 2 48.88 -35.48 -11.21
N GLU A 3 49.70 -34.50 -10.85
CA GLU A 3 49.42 -33.63 -9.70
C GLU A 3 48.13 -32.86 -9.99
N GLU A 4 47.10 -33.15 -9.19
CA GLU A 4 45.84 -32.44 -9.22
C GLU A 4 46.09 -31.09 -8.53
N VAL A 5 46.30 -30.05 -9.35
CA VAL A 5 46.46 -28.69 -8.84
C VAL A 5 45.09 -28.18 -8.41
N ASP A 6 44.81 -28.24 -7.12
CA ASP A 6 43.64 -27.60 -6.52
C ASP A 6 43.85 -26.08 -6.51
N VAL A 7 43.34 -25.42 -7.55
CA VAL A 7 43.37 -23.96 -7.64
C VAL A 7 42.23 -23.44 -6.76
N HIS A 8 42.56 -23.05 -5.52
CA HIS A 8 41.63 -22.34 -4.65
C HIS A 8 41.29 -20.97 -5.27
N LEU A 9 40.23 -20.94 -6.08
CA LEU A 9 39.62 -19.69 -6.52
C LEU A 9 39.03 -19.01 -5.27
N GLY A 10 39.43 -17.77 -4.99
CA GLY A 10 38.90 -17.00 -3.86
C GLY A 10 37.38 -16.81 -3.94
N ILE A 11 36.78 -16.15 -2.94
CA ILE A 11 35.34 -15.93 -2.92
C ILE A 11 34.93 -15.12 -4.16
N PRO A 12 33.99 -15.62 -4.99
CA PRO A 12 33.53 -14.87 -6.15
C PRO A 12 32.91 -13.53 -5.74
N GLU A 13 33.20 -12.47 -6.49
CA GLU A 13 32.63 -11.14 -6.27
C GLU A 13 31.10 -11.16 -6.17
N ARG A 14 30.45 -12.02 -6.98
CA ARG A 14 28.99 -12.23 -6.96
C ARG A 14 28.50 -12.72 -5.59
N SER A 15 29.25 -13.60 -4.93
CA SER A 15 28.92 -14.13 -3.60
C SER A 15 29.00 -13.03 -2.54
N ILE A 16 30.04 -12.20 -2.60
CA ILE A 16 30.21 -11.04 -1.70
C ILE A 16 29.06 -10.05 -1.90
N LYS A 17 28.76 -9.68 -3.15
CA LYS A 17 27.65 -8.77 -3.49
C LYS A 17 26.31 -9.31 -3.00
N ARG A 18 26.05 -10.61 -3.14
CA ARG A 18 24.81 -11.23 -2.65
C ARG A 18 24.74 -11.12 -1.13
N SER A 19 25.79 -11.52 -0.42
CA SER A 19 25.87 -11.46 1.04
C SER A 19 25.62 -10.04 1.56
N LEU A 20 26.28 -9.03 0.99
CA LEU A 20 26.07 -7.63 1.37
C LEU A 20 24.61 -7.18 1.17
N LYS A 21 24.02 -7.52 0.02
CA LYS A 21 22.62 -7.14 -0.26
C LYS A 21 21.64 -7.85 0.68
N ASP A 22 21.93 -9.07 1.09
CA ASP A 22 21.07 -9.85 1.98
C ASP A 22 21.19 -9.34 3.42
N THR A 23 22.39 -8.97 3.88
CA THR A 23 22.61 -8.28 5.15
C THR A 23 21.88 -6.94 5.19
N LEU A 24 21.97 -6.14 4.12
CA LEU A 24 21.28 -4.85 4.03
C LEU A 24 19.75 -5.02 4.06
N LEU A 25 19.23 -6.04 3.36
CA LEU A 25 17.81 -6.34 3.35
C LEU A 25 17.31 -6.80 4.73
N ALA A 26 18.10 -7.58 5.46
CA ALA A 26 17.78 -7.99 6.83
C ALA A 26 17.74 -6.79 7.79
N HIS A 27 18.69 -5.85 7.66
CA HIS A 27 18.67 -4.61 8.43
C HIS A 27 17.40 -3.80 8.13
N TRP A 28 17.08 -3.59 6.85
CA TRP A 28 15.86 -2.87 6.46
C TRP A 28 14.59 -3.57 6.93
N GLN A 29 14.56 -4.90 6.94
CA GLN A 29 13.42 -5.65 7.49
C GLN A 29 13.28 -5.41 8.99
N LYS A 30 14.39 -5.39 9.75
CA LYS A 30 14.38 -5.07 11.18
C LYS A 30 13.83 -3.67 11.45
N ASP A 31 14.30 -2.68 10.70
CA ASP A 31 13.81 -1.29 10.82
C ASP A 31 12.33 -1.19 10.45
N TRP A 32 11.93 -1.89 9.39
CA TRP A 32 10.54 -1.98 8.95
C TRP A 32 9.66 -2.60 10.03
N ASP A 33 10.08 -3.69 10.66
CA ASP A 33 9.30 -4.38 11.69
C ASP A 33 9.26 -3.63 13.03
N SER A 34 10.08 -2.60 13.22
CA SER A 34 10.12 -1.80 14.44
C SER A 34 8.74 -1.28 14.86
N ARG A 35 8.54 -1.26 16.18
CA ARG A 35 7.33 -0.80 16.87
C ARG A 35 7.65 0.31 17.86
N GLU A 36 8.85 0.88 17.78
CA GLU A 36 9.26 2.02 18.59
C GLU A 36 8.32 3.21 18.36
N GLU A 37 8.21 4.06 19.36
CA GLU A 37 7.38 5.26 19.29
C GLU A 37 7.88 6.19 18.17
N GLY A 38 6.94 6.76 17.40
CA GLY A 38 7.28 7.61 16.26
C GLY A 38 7.59 6.88 14.95
N VAL A 39 7.59 5.53 14.92
CA VAL A 39 7.76 4.77 13.68
C VAL A 39 6.57 4.98 12.74
N LYS A 40 6.83 5.62 11.60
CA LYS A 40 5.84 5.87 10.52
C LYS A 40 5.54 4.59 9.73
N GLY A 41 4.47 4.62 8.93
CA GLY A 41 4.15 3.54 7.98
C GLY A 41 3.48 2.30 8.57
N LEU A 42 3.00 2.36 9.82
CA LEU A 42 2.25 1.26 10.48
C LEU A 42 1.14 0.68 9.59
N PHE A 43 0.37 1.55 8.94
CA PHE A 43 -0.68 1.12 8.02
C PHE A 43 -0.11 0.34 6.82
N THR A 44 0.87 0.90 6.10
CA THR A 44 1.50 0.24 4.94
C THR A 44 2.09 -1.13 5.29
N ARG A 45 2.59 -1.31 6.52
CA ARG A 45 3.08 -2.61 7.01
C ARG A 45 2.01 -3.70 7.09
N THR A 46 0.76 -3.34 7.35
CA THR A 46 -0.35 -4.32 7.38
C THR A 46 -0.66 -4.91 6.00
N ILE A 47 -0.12 -4.29 4.94
CA ILE A 47 -0.29 -4.73 3.55
C ILE A 47 1.03 -5.30 3.01
N LEU A 48 2.13 -4.60 3.30
CA LEU A 48 3.46 -4.88 2.79
C LEU A 48 4.39 -5.35 3.93
N PHE A 49 4.16 -6.56 4.44
CA PHE A 49 4.91 -7.09 5.60
C PHE A 49 6.42 -7.21 5.39
N LYS A 50 6.84 -7.57 4.17
CA LYS A 50 8.27 -7.74 3.85
C LYS A 50 8.79 -6.59 3.03
N VAL A 51 9.98 -6.10 3.34
CA VAL A 51 10.74 -5.25 2.42
C VAL A 51 11.12 -6.07 1.19
N SER A 52 11.11 -5.43 0.02
CA SER A 52 11.47 -6.09 -1.24
C SER A 52 12.18 -5.11 -2.15
N ARG A 53 13.27 -5.59 -2.77
CA ARG A 53 14.04 -4.84 -3.76
C ARG A 53 13.37 -4.82 -5.14
N THR A 54 12.43 -5.72 -5.39
CA THR A 54 11.80 -5.93 -6.70
C THR A 54 10.33 -5.49 -6.73
N ARG A 55 9.75 -5.16 -5.58
CA ARG A 55 8.38 -4.66 -5.51
C ARG A 55 8.35 -3.23 -6.06
N CYS A 56 7.70 -3.06 -7.20
CA CYS A 56 7.37 -1.76 -7.76
C CYS A 56 5.84 -1.60 -7.79
N ILE A 57 5.33 -0.53 -7.18
CA ILE A 57 3.92 -0.16 -7.21
C ILE A 57 3.87 1.23 -7.85
N SER A 58 3.42 1.30 -9.10
CA SER A 58 3.40 2.54 -9.88
C SER A 58 2.00 3.05 -10.17
N ASN A 59 0.97 2.21 -10.07
CA ASN A 59 -0.40 2.64 -10.29
C ASN A 59 -0.85 3.55 -9.13
N PRO A 60 -1.44 4.73 -9.41
CA PRO A 60 -1.80 5.69 -8.38
C PRO A 60 -2.83 5.14 -7.39
N TYR A 61 -3.83 4.38 -7.83
CA TYR A 61 -4.87 3.83 -6.96
C TYR A 61 -4.33 2.74 -6.03
N ASP A 62 -3.38 1.94 -6.51
CA ASP A 62 -2.67 0.98 -5.68
C ASP A 62 -1.84 1.68 -4.59
N ILE A 63 -1.16 2.78 -4.94
CA ILE A 63 -0.43 3.61 -3.97
C ILE A 63 -1.40 4.16 -2.93
N GLN A 64 -2.57 4.65 -3.35
CA GLN A 64 -3.57 5.19 -2.41
C GLN A 64 -3.98 4.15 -1.37
N VAL A 65 -4.32 2.92 -1.78
CA VAL A 65 -4.69 1.85 -0.83
C VAL A 65 -3.52 1.42 0.05
N VAL A 66 -2.30 1.36 -0.48
CA VAL A 66 -1.13 0.88 0.28
C VAL A 66 -0.65 1.89 1.32
N THR A 67 -0.83 3.18 1.04
CA THR A 67 -0.36 4.26 1.92
C THR A 67 -1.48 4.90 2.74
N ASN A 68 -2.74 4.61 2.40
CA ASN A 68 -3.91 5.37 2.84
C ASN A 68 -3.77 6.88 2.57
N HIS A 69 -3.10 7.22 1.47
CA HIS A 69 -2.88 8.60 1.01
C HIS A 69 -3.64 8.85 -0.29
N GLY A 70 -3.77 10.12 -0.68
CA GLY A 70 -4.36 10.53 -1.94
C GLY A 70 -5.74 11.14 -1.77
N LEU A 71 -6.64 10.85 -2.72
CA LEU A 71 -7.93 11.51 -2.76
C LEU A 71 -8.94 10.84 -1.81
N CYS A 72 -8.78 11.10 -0.51
CA CYS A 72 -9.77 10.79 0.50
C CYS A 72 -9.84 11.90 1.56
N PRO A 73 -11.02 12.23 2.07
CA PRO A 73 -11.15 13.29 3.06
C PRO A 73 -10.30 13.07 4.32
N HIS A 74 -10.09 11.83 4.78
CA HIS A 74 -9.15 11.50 5.87
C HIS A 74 -7.78 12.13 5.64
N TYR A 75 -7.18 11.86 4.48
CA TYR A 75 -5.82 12.31 4.14
C TYR A 75 -5.80 13.82 3.91
N LEU A 76 -6.79 14.34 3.18
CA LEU A 76 -6.87 15.77 2.87
C LEU A 76 -6.97 16.63 4.14
N ARG A 77 -7.80 16.23 5.10
CA ARG A 77 -7.90 16.91 6.41
C ARG A 77 -6.62 16.77 7.22
N LYS A 78 -6.08 15.55 7.33
CA LYS A 78 -4.86 15.27 8.11
C LYS A 78 -3.66 16.12 7.70
N PHE A 79 -3.56 16.48 6.43
CA PHE A 79 -2.47 17.29 5.89
C PHE A 79 -2.88 18.75 5.58
N ASN A 80 -4.04 19.21 6.07
CA ASN A 80 -4.56 20.57 5.86
C ASN A 80 -4.61 20.97 4.37
N LEU A 81 -4.90 20.02 3.49
CA LEU A 81 -5.00 20.25 2.04
C LEU A 81 -6.40 20.71 1.62
N ARG A 82 -7.42 20.20 2.31
CA ARG A 82 -8.84 20.52 2.10
C ARG A 82 -9.63 20.06 3.32
N ASP A 83 -10.51 20.91 3.84
CA ASP A 83 -11.42 20.52 4.91
C ASP A 83 -12.74 20.02 4.33
N CYS A 84 -12.76 18.74 3.99
CA CYS A 84 -13.93 18.10 3.41
C CYS A 84 -14.29 16.81 4.14
N SER A 85 -15.49 16.29 3.91
CA SER A 85 -15.95 14.98 4.35
C SER A 85 -16.68 14.25 3.22
N CYS A 86 -16.93 12.94 3.38
CA CYS A 86 -17.76 12.20 2.44
C CYS A 86 -19.24 12.55 2.65
N ARG A 87 -19.95 12.87 1.56
CA ARG A 87 -21.39 13.21 1.59
C ARG A 87 -22.29 12.09 2.07
N CYS A 88 -21.82 10.84 2.14
CA CYS A 88 -22.65 9.75 2.64
C CYS A 88 -22.87 9.78 4.15
N GLY A 89 -22.02 10.47 4.93
CA GLY A 89 -22.16 10.59 6.38
C GLY A 89 -21.99 9.29 7.20
N GLU A 90 -21.67 8.14 6.58
CA GLU A 90 -21.64 6.84 7.28
C GLU A 90 -20.34 6.53 8.05
N ASN A 91 -19.23 7.21 7.76
CA ASN A 91 -17.94 6.95 8.39
C ASN A 91 -17.20 8.25 8.67
N ALA A 92 -16.84 8.50 9.93
CA ALA A 92 -16.07 9.69 10.31
C ALA A 92 -14.64 9.66 9.74
N GLU A 93 -14.08 8.47 9.50
CA GLU A 93 -12.70 8.36 9.03
C GLU A 93 -12.56 8.89 7.61
N ASP A 94 -13.51 8.62 6.70
CA ASP A 94 -13.41 8.97 5.27
C ASP A 94 -12.08 8.57 4.61
N ASP A 95 -11.55 7.41 4.98
CA ASP A 95 -10.28 6.89 4.47
C ASP A 95 -10.44 6.23 3.09
N ILE A 96 -9.35 5.73 2.49
CA ILE A 96 -9.44 5.09 1.17
C ILE A 96 -10.35 3.87 1.21
N MET A 97 -10.29 3.10 2.31
CA MET A 97 -11.10 1.89 2.45
C MET A 97 -12.58 2.18 2.63
N HIS A 98 -12.95 3.34 3.17
CA HIS A 98 -14.33 3.79 3.21
C HIS A 98 -14.96 3.72 1.81
N PHE A 99 -14.31 4.28 0.79
CA PHE A 99 -14.84 4.23 -0.58
C PHE A 99 -14.83 2.82 -1.16
N VAL A 100 -13.74 2.07 -0.91
CA VAL A 100 -13.57 0.72 -1.46
C VAL A 100 -14.59 -0.26 -0.89
N THR A 101 -14.87 -0.25 0.41
CA THR A 101 -15.65 -1.32 1.07
C THR A 101 -16.96 -0.86 1.72
N LYS A 102 -17.09 0.39 2.17
CA LYS A 102 -18.20 0.82 3.03
C LYS A 102 -19.20 1.75 2.34
N SER A 103 -18.73 2.88 1.82
CA SER A 103 -19.53 4.00 1.29
C SER A 103 -20.68 3.55 0.37
N PRO A 104 -21.91 4.05 0.53
CA PRO A 104 -23.01 3.69 -0.36
C PRO A 104 -22.81 4.26 -1.78
N ILE A 105 -22.02 5.33 -1.92
CA ILE A 105 -21.86 6.10 -3.17
C ILE A 105 -21.34 5.21 -4.33
N PRO A 106 -20.16 4.57 -4.25
CA PRO A 106 -19.69 3.66 -5.29
C PRO A 106 -20.18 2.21 -5.08
N ALA A 107 -21.22 1.95 -4.27
CA ALA A 107 -21.63 0.59 -3.92
C ALA A 107 -22.02 -0.25 -5.15
N HIS A 108 -22.61 0.37 -6.18
CA HIS A 108 -22.97 -0.27 -7.45
C HIS A 108 -21.76 -0.81 -8.24
N LEU A 109 -20.54 -0.34 -7.95
CA LEU A 109 -19.30 -0.83 -8.55
C LEU A 109 -18.72 -2.04 -7.80
N ARG A 110 -19.19 -2.30 -6.57
CA ARG A 110 -18.75 -3.47 -5.79
C ARG A 110 -19.49 -4.71 -6.24
N ARG A 111 -18.74 -5.65 -6.81
CA ARG A 111 -19.24 -6.97 -7.22
C ARG A 111 -18.70 -8.05 -6.29
N ASN A 112 -17.40 -8.00 -5.99
CA ASN A 112 -16.70 -9.02 -5.23
C ASN A 112 -16.22 -8.52 -3.87
N ILE A 113 -15.88 -7.23 -3.76
CA ILE A 113 -15.41 -6.62 -2.52
C ILE A 113 -16.54 -6.62 -1.48
N LYS A 114 -16.22 -7.08 -0.27
CA LYS A 114 -17.16 -7.14 0.87
C LYS A 114 -16.89 -5.99 1.83
N GLY A 115 -17.89 -5.63 2.64
CA GLY A 115 -17.77 -4.55 3.62
C GLY A 115 -16.66 -4.77 4.66
N ASN A 116 -16.32 -6.03 4.94
CA ASN A 116 -15.26 -6.43 5.85
C ASN A 116 -13.93 -6.79 5.15
N SER A 117 -13.80 -6.58 3.84
CA SER A 117 -12.56 -6.85 3.11
C SER A 117 -11.43 -5.96 3.63
N THR A 118 -10.27 -6.56 3.92
CA THR A 118 -9.09 -5.83 4.39
C THR A 118 -8.32 -5.20 3.22
N PRO A 119 -7.54 -4.12 3.45
CA PRO A 119 -6.66 -3.56 2.43
C PRO A 119 -5.74 -4.60 1.79
N LEU A 120 -5.21 -5.53 2.59
CA LEU A 120 -4.36 -6.62 2.12
C LEU A 120 -5.11 -7.54 1.15
N GLN A 121 -6.31 -8.00 1.50
CA GLN A 121 -7.11 -8.86 0.63
C GLN A 121 -7.41 -8.17 -0.70
N VAL A 122 -7.85 -6.91 -0.63
CA VAL A 122 -8.16 -6.12 -1.82
C VAL A 122 -6.93 -5.93 -2.71
N PHE A 123 -5.78 -5.60 -2.12
CA PHE A 123 -4.54 -5.36 -2.86
C PHE A 123 -3.90 -6.63 -3.44
N SER A 124 -4.01 -7.77 -2.74
CA SER A 124 -3.36 -9.02 -3.14
C SER A 124 -4.12 -9.80 -4.21
N HIS A 125 -5.45 -9.72 -4.27
CA HIS A 125 -6.25 -10.46 -5.25
C HIS A 125 -6.47 -9.65 -6.53
N PRO A 126 -6.06 -10.15 -7.73
CA PRO A 126 -6.16 -9.39 -8.99
C PRO A 126 -7.57 -8.85 -9.27
N THR A 127 -8.60 -9.70 -9.12
CA THR A 127 -10.00 -9.31 -9.34
C THR A 127 -10.47 -8.20 -8.40
N LEU A 128 -10.13 -8.31 -7.11
CA LEU A 128 -10.49 -7.29 -6.12
C LEU A 128 -9.71 -5.99 -6.36
N ARG A 129 -8.44 -6.10 -6.75
CA ARG A 129 -7.59 -4.96 -7.06
C ARG A 129 -8.08 -4.19 -8.28
N ASP A 130 -8.57 -4.86 -9.32
CA ASP A 130 -9.12 -4.18 -10.50
C ASP A 130 -10.51 -3.59 -10.24
N GLU A 131 -11.31 -4.21 -9.37
CA GLU A 131 -12.54 -3.61 -8.84
C GLU A 131 -12.26 -2.36 -8.00
N MET A 132 -11.29 -2.42 -7.09
CA MET A 132 -10.81 -1.30 -6.29
C MET A 132 -10.33 -0.15 -7.16
N LYS A 133 -9.53 -0.41 -8.21
CA LYS A 133 -9.08 0.63 -9.15
C LYS A 133 -10.26 1.34 -9.82
N ARG A 134 -11.28 0.59 -10.25
CA ARG A 134 -12.49 1.17 -10.87
C ARG A 134 -13.27 2.03 -9.87
N ILE A 135 -13.39 1.59 -8.63
CA ILE A 135 -14.03 2.37 -7.55
C ILE A 135 -13.28 3.67 -7.30
N LEU A 136 -11.97 3.62 -7.11
CA LEU A 136 -11.16 4.81 -6.82
C LEU A 136 -11.06 5.75 -8.03
N GLN A 137 -11.06 5.20 -9.24
CA GLN A 137 -11.18 5.99 -10.47
C GLN A 137 -12.53 6.71 -10.53
N PHE A 138 -13.63 6.06 -10.18
CA PHE A 138 -14.94 6.71 -10.10
C PHE A 138 -14.92 7.85 -9.06
N VAL A 139 -14.35 7.62 -7.87
CA VAL A 139 -14.24 8.66 -6.85
C VAL A 139 -13.46 9.86 -7.36
N TYR A 140 -12.34 9.63 -8.04
CA TYR A 140 -11.53 10.69 -8.63
C TYR A 140 -12.29 11.56 -9.63
N HIS A 141 -13.04 10.96 -10.55
CA HIS A 141 -13.77 11.72 -11.57
C HIS A 141 -15.00 12.46 -11.03
N ASN A 142 -15.53 12.04 -9.88
CA ASN A 142 -16.75 12.60 -9.29
C ASN A 142 -16.48 13.30 -7.94
N GLU A 143 -15.24 13.72 -7.67
CA GLU A 143 -14.84 14.20 -6.33
C GLU A 143 -15.74 15.33 -5.80
N ARG A 144 -16.20 16.23 -6.67
CA ARG A 144 -17.02 17.40 -6.31
C ARG A 144 -18.41 17.02 -5.85
N GLU A 145 -18.92 15.90 -6.34
CA GLU A 145 -20.24 15.36 -6.01
C GLU A 145 -20.19 14.41 -4.82
N ILE A 146 -19.01 13.86 -4.51
CA ILE A 146 -18.80 12.89 -3.43
C ILE A 146 -18.33 13.59 -2.16
N PHE A 147 -17.51 14.64 -2.27
CA PHE A 147 -16.99 15.38 -1.13
C PHE A 147 -17.85 16.61 -0.86
N GLN A 148 -18.06 16.91 0.42
CA GLN A 148 -18.64 18.16 0.89
C GLN A 148 -17.56 18.93 1.65
N GLU A 149 -17.45 20.24 1.39
CA GLU A 149 -16.61 21.12 2.19
C GLU A 149 -17.28 21.33 3.55
N ASN A 150 -16.50 21.19 4.62
CA ASN A 150 -16.96 21.48 5.97
C ASN A 150 -16.84 23.01 6.14
N SER A 151 -17.97 23.69 6.36
CA SER A 151 -18.03 25.16 6.56
C SER A 151 -17.76 25.55 8.00
#